data_AF-A0A846X9Y5-F1
#
_entry.id   AF-A0A846X9Y5-F1
#
_cell.length_a   1.000
_cell.length_b   1.000
_cell.length_c   1.000
_cell.angle_alpha   90.00
_cell.angle_beta   90.00
_cell.angle_gamma   90.00
#
_symmetry.space_group_name_H-M   'P 1'
#
loop_
_entity.id
_entity.type
_entity.pdbx_description
1 polymer ?
#
loop_
_entity_poly.entity_id
_entity_poly.type
_entity_poly.pdbx_seq_one_letter_code
_entity_poly.pdbx_strand_id
1 'polypeptide(L)'
;MPGIAPHPEPAILRAGRGHRVAIDGFGTTVEPAAGSVIHIETVATFGHEKVESAFTAAGLEIDRMWTDSRGDYALVLVRPPG
;
A
#
# COMPACT_ATOMS: atom_id res chain seq x y z
N MET A 1 -19.71 11.58 -5.37
CA MET A 1 -18.82 10.40 -5.45
C MET A 1 -17.45 10.86 -5.03
N PRO A 2 -17.00 10.62 -3.79
CA PRO A 2 -15.66 11.01 -3.39
C PRO A 2 -14.68 10.19 -4.25
N GLY A 3 -13.91 10.89 -5.09
CA GLY A 3 -12.97 10.27 -6.01
C GLY A 3 -11.92 9.50 -5.24
N ILE A 4 -11.75 8.22 -5.56
CA ILE A 4 -10.61 7.43 -5.11
C ILE A 4 -9.38 8.17 -5.64
N ALA A 5 -8.59 8.78 -4.74
CA ALA A 5 -7.27 9.27 -5.10
C ALA A 5 -6.54 8.10 -5.78
N PRO A 6 -5.93 8.30 -6.97
CA PRO A 6 -5.31 7.20 -7.69
C PRO A 6 -4.35 6.50 -6.72
N HIS A 7 -4.59 5.21 -6.49
CA HIS A 7 -3.66 4.42 -5.70
C HIS A 7 -2.29 4.57 -6.36
N PRO A 8 -1.22 4.85 -5.59
CA PRO A 8 0.11 4.86 -6.16
C PRO A 8 0.29 3.51 -6.87
N GLU A 9 0.76 3.56 -8.12
CA GLU A 9 1.02 2.32 -8.85
C GLU A 9 1.94 1.46 -7.97
N PRO A 10 1.62 0.17 -7.79
CA PRO A 10 2.45 -0.71 -6.97
C PRO A 10 3.87 -0.66 -7.53
N ALA A 11 4.87 -0.69 -6.64
CA ALA A 11 6.23 -0.82 -7.11
C ALA A 11 6.35 -2.19 -7.78
N ILE A 12 6.83 -2.20 -9.01
CA ILE A 12 6.99 -3.41 -9.81
C ILE A 12 8.40 -3.56 -10.33
N LEU A 13 8.82 -4.82 -10.47
CA LEU A 13 9.95 -5.20 -11.31
C LEU A 13 9.43 -5.87 -12.57
N ARG A 14 9.80 -5.34 -13.73
CA ARG A 14 9.44 -5.91 -15.03
C ARG A 14 10.67 -6.49 -15.70
N ALA A 15 10.58 -7.75 -16.10
CA ALA A 15 11.62 -8.42 -16.88
C ALA A 15 11.69 -7.83 -18.29
N GLY A 16 12.83 -7.24 -18.67
CA GLY A 16 13.04 -6.73 -20.03
C GLY A 16 13.26 -7.83 -21.07
N ARG A 17 13.64 -9.03 -20.62
CA ARG A 17 13.88 -10.22 -21.44
C ARG A 17 13.59 -11.49 -20.64
N GLY A 18 13.73 -12.66 -21.25
CA GLY A 18 13.72 -13.92 -20.50
C GLY A 18 14.92 -14.01 -19.54
N HIS A 19 14.66 -14.45 -18.31
CA HIS A 19 15.66 -14.70 -17.28
C HIS A 19 15.57 -16.13 -16.78
N ARG A 20 16.67 -16.64 -16.25
CA ARG A 20 16.74 -17.90 -15.49
C ARG A 20 17.53 -17.62 -14.23
N VAL A 21 16.87 -17.72 -13.08
CA VAL A 21 17.43 -17.32 -11.78
C VAL A 21 17.37 -18.51 -10.84
N ALA A 22 18.53 -19.01 -10.45
CA ALA A 22 18.65 -20.02 -9.41
C ALA A 22 18.49 -19.38 -8.02
N ILE A 23 17.73 -20.02 -7.14
CA ILE A 23 17.57 -19.63 -5.75
C ILE A 23 18.05 -20.80 -4.89
N ASP A 24 19.36 -20.85 -4.67
CA ASP A 24 20.06 -22.01 -4.11
C ASP A 24 19.56 -22.39 -2.70
N GLY A 25 19.20 -21.39 -1.88
CA GLY A 25 18.64 -21.61 -0.54
C GLY A 25 17.33 -22.40 -0.54
N PHE A 26 16.63 -22.46 -1.67
CA PHE A 26 15.42 -23.25 -1.86
C PHE A 26 15.58 -24.39 -2.88
N GLY A 27 16.79 -24.61 -3.40
CA GLY A 27 17.06 -25.63 -4.43
C GLY A 27 16.19 -25.48 -5.68
N THR A 28 15.78 -24.26 -6.03
CA THR A 28 14.81 -24.01 -7.10
C THR A 28 15.37 -23.06 -8.16
N THR A 29 14.75 -23.04 -9.32
CA THR A 29 15.03 -22.09 -10.39
C THR A 29 13.73 -21.49 -10.87
N VAL A 30 13.70 -20.16 -11.01
CA VAL A 30 12.56 -19.43 -11.59
C VAL A 30 12.95 -18.87 -12.96
N GLU A 31 12.01 -18.89 -13.89
CA GLU A 31 12.25 -18.50 -15.28
C GLU A 31 11.25 -17.44 -15.76
N PRO A 32 11.35 -16.18 -15.31
CA PRO A 32 10.51 -15.10 -15.81
C PRO A 32 10.74 -14.87 -17.30
N ALA A 33 9.66 -14.82 -18.08
CA ALA A 33 9.72 -14.45 -19.49
C ALA A 33 9.90 -12.94 -19.66
N ALA A 34 10.18 -12.51 -20.90
CA ALA A 34 10.14 -11.10 -21.23
C ALA A 34 8.73 -10.53 -20.94
N GLY A 35 8.69 -9.38 -20.27
CA GLY A 35 7.44 -8.72 -19.87
C GLY A 35 6.83 -9.23 -18.57
N SER A 36 7.31 -10.34 -17.99
CA SER A 36 6.87 -10.81 -16.66
C SER A 36 7.04 -9.70 -15.62
N VAL A 37 6.06 -9.61 -14.71
CA VAL A 37 6.00 -8.60 -13.66
C VAL A 37 6.01 -9.27 -12.31
N ILE A 38 6.84 -8.75 -11.40
CA ILE A 38 6.82 -9.06 -9.98
C ILE A 38 6.38 -7.79 -9.26
N HIS A 39 5.29 -7.88 -8.48
CA HIS A 39 4.90 -6.79 -7.57
C HIS A 39 5.75 -6.88 -6.32
N ILE A 40 6.48 -5.82 -5.99
CA ILE A 40 7.41 -5.79 -4.86
C ILE A 40 6.85 -5.03 -3.66
N GLU A 41 5.97 -4.06 -3.90
CA GLU A 41 5.38 -3.27 -2.83
C GLU A 41 3.99 -2.77 -3.23
N THR A 42 3.08 -2.77 -2.27
CA THR A 42 1.79 -2.11 -2.38
C THR A 42 1.71 -1.04 -1.30
N VAL A 43 1.46 0.21 -1.71
CA VAL A 43 1.23 1.31 -0.77
C VAL A 43 -0.25 1.66 -0.80
N ALA A 44 -0.93 1.45 0.32
CA ALA A 44 -2.31 1.87 0.47
C ALA A 44 -2.36 3.37 0.83
N THR A 45 -3.08 4.14 0.01
CA THR A 45 -3.41 5.53 0.31
C THR A 45 -4.88 5.63 0.72
N PHE A 46 -5.16 6.52 1.67
CA PHE A 46 -6.49 6.69 2.25
C PHE A 46 -6.95 8.13 2.07
N GLY A 47 -8.21 8.28 1.66
CA GLY A 47 -8.93 9.54 1.83
C GLY A 47 -9.46 9.66 3.25
N HIS A 48 -9.74 10.88 3.68
CA HIS A 48 -10.18 11.21 5.06
C HIS A 48 -11.33 10.31 5.54
N GLU A 49 -12.45 10.27 4.82
CA GLU A 49 -13.63 9.46 5.19
C GLU A 49 -13.31 7.96 5.34
N LYS A 50 -12.34 7.46 4.55
CA LYS A 50 -11.92 6.06 4.60
C LYS A 50 -11.06 5.76 5.82
N VAL A 51 -10.27 6.74 6.29
CA VAL A 51 -9.49 6.64 7.53
C VAL A 51 -10.44 6.55 8.73
N GLU A 52 -11.48 7.39 8.79
CA GLU A 52 -12.48 7.35 9.87
C GLU A 52 -13.23 6.02 9.93
N SER A 53 -13.67 5.53 8.76
CA SER A 53 -14.33 4.23 8.65
C SER A 53 -13.43 3.08 9.10
N ALA A 54 -12.14 3.11 8.76
CA ALA A 54 -11.19 2.08 9.15
C ALA A 54 -10.95 2.04 10.67
N PHE A 55 -10.79 3.19 11.33
CA PHE A 55 -10.64 3.23 12.78
C PHE A 55 -11.94 2.85 13.51
N THR A 56 -13.09 3.31 13.02
CA THR A 56 -14.40 2.93 13.58
C THR A 56 -14.62 1.42 13.50
N ALA A 57 -14.29 0.80 12.36
CA ALA A 57 -14.39 -0.65 12.19
C ALA A 57 -13.44 -1.43 13.11
N ALA A 58 -12.33 -0.82 13.53
CA ALA A 58 -11.40 -1.36 14.52
C ALA A 58 -11.85 -1.10 15.98
N GLY A 59 -13.00 -0.46 16.20
CA GLY A 59 -13.48 -0.11 17.55
C GLY A 59 -12.67 1.01 18.19
N LEU A 60 -12.18 1.97 17.40
CA LEU A 60 -11.41 3.13 17.87
C LEU A 60 -12.12 4.42 17.47
N GLU A 61 -12.03 5.42 18.34
CA GLU A 61 -12.54 6.77 18.08
C GLU A 61 -11.39 7.72 17.78
N ILE A 62 -11.55 8.56 16.76
CA ILE A 62 -10.57 9.61 16.44
C ILE A 62 -10.73 10.73 17.46
N ASP A 63 -9.64 11.03 18.17
CA ASP A 63 -9.56 12.17 19.09
C ASP A 63 -9.07 13.42 18.36
N ARG A 64 -8.03 13.27 17.53
CA ARG A 64 -7.47 14.39 16.77
C ARG A 64 -6.77 13.91 15.50
N MET A 65 -6.84 14.75 14.47
CA MET A 65 -6.13 14.55 13.21
C MET A 65 -5.36 15.83 12.85
N TRP A 66 -4.10 15.67 12.48
CA TRP A 66 -3.28 16.73 11.92
C TRP A 66 -2.88 16.35 10.51
N THR A 67 -2.93 17.33 9.61
CA THR A 67 -2.40 17.19 8.26
C THR A 67 -1.25 18.16 8.07
N ASP A 68 -0.33 17.85 7.15
CA ASP A 68 0.62 18.85 6.68
C ASP A 68 -0.11 19.98 5.91
N SER A 69 0.61 21.05 5.57
CA SER A 69 0.02 22.23 4.93
C SER A 69 -0.53 21.97 3.52
N ARG A 70 -0.10 20.89 2.86
CA ARG A 70 -0.59 20.47 1.55
C ARG A 70 -1.66 19.37 1.64
N GLY A 71 -1.83 18.76 2.82
CA GLY A 71 -2.79 17.68 3.04
C GLY A 71 -2.38 16.35 2.41
N ASP A 72 -1.08 16.15 2.14
CA ASP A 72 -0.54 14.94 1.52
C ASP A 72 -0.39 13.80 2.56
N TYR A 73 -0.22 14.15 3.84
CA TYR A 73 -0.06 13.22 4.95
C TYR A 73 -0.91 13.62 6.16
N ALA A 74 -1.30 12.60 6.94
CA ALA A 74 -2.02 12.80 8.18
C ALA A 74 -1.45 11.98 9.33
N LEU A 75 -1.41 12.58 10.52
CA LEU A 75 -1.20 11.90 11.79
C LEU A 75 -2.54 11.88 12.54
N VAL A 76 -2.98 10.69 12.96
CA VAL A 76 -4.26 10.50 13.65
C VAL A 76 -4.01 9.97 15.06
N LEU A 77 -4.48 10.69 16.06
CA LEU A 77 -4.57 10.24 17.45
C LEU A 77 -5.94 9.60 17.67
N VAL A 78 -5.94 8.36 18.16
CA VAL A 78 -7.14 7.57 18.43
C VAL A 78 -7.16 7.11 19.88
N ARG A 79 -8.35 6.85 20.39
CA ARG A 79 -8.59 6.30 21.74
C ARG A 79 -9.59 5.15 21.69
N PRO A 80 -9.61 4.28 22.72
CA PRO A 80 -10.68 3.32 22.88
C PRO A 80 -12.06 4.01 22.94
N PRO A 81 -13.15 3.27 22.67
CA PRO A 81 -14.51 3.77 22.85
C PRO A 81 -14.71 4.19 24.31
N GLY A 82 -15.49 5.25 24.52
CA GLY A 82 -15.90 5.70 25.86
C GLY A 82 -16.85 4.74 26.55
#